data_AF-A0A8R1HQN3-F1
#
_entry.id   AF-A0A8R1HQN3-F1
#
_cell.length_a   1.000
_cell.length_b   1.000
_cell.length_c   1.000
_cell.angle_alpha   90.00
_cell.angle_beta   90.00
_cell.angle_gamma   90.00
#
_symmetry.space_group_name_H-M   'P 1'
#
loop_
_entity.id
_entity.type
_entity.pdbx_description
1 polymer ?
#
loop_
_entity_poly.entity_id
_entity_poly.type
_entity_poly.pdbx_seq_one_letter_code
_entity_poly.pdbx_strand_id
1 'polypeptide(L)'
;MPVTAVRTLYELTDVMDRADANRLIIVDFYAVWCGPCRHISPIFEQMSAEFGNATFLKVDVDQSRDISSRYGITAMPTFLFFKNKALVDTVRGANEHAIRSTIQKHYSTTPANPNSASDDEKRFLEQFVRHTGRRNYYTDEVFKALARSVMPEEELLLKSKNEKGEVDEMELLRNLMDWFKNDFFTWFDSPTCEKCTLKASGGLAGTPTKNEQEDGASRVEIFICNGCNSEMRFPRYNNPAKLLQTRTGRCGEWANCFALMLSAIGLESRYIFDTTDHVWNEVFINSENRWIHVDPCENILDRPLLYTKGWSKQLSYCIAYGNDHVSDVTWRYVYDAKLTAQRRYEVRPAVFENFLAKLNARQMEGCSDERKKTLAVRRAVDLIEMAVANEKYQKIGWEKLGDDLGGRTTGGCF
;
A
#
# COMPACT_ATOMS: atom_id res chain seq x y z
N MET A 1 16.04 -17.02 5.23
CA MET A 1 15.89 -17.10 6.71
C MET A 1 17.20 -17.64 7.29
N PRO A 2 17.61 -17.27 8.51
CA PRO A 2 18.84 -17.80 9.11
C PRO A 2 18.71 -19.31 9.39
N VAL A 3 19.83 -20.03 9.35
CA VAL A 3 19.88 -21.46 9.72
C VAL A 3 19.55 -21.60 11.20
N THR A 4 18.51 -22.37 11.52
CA THR A 4 18.00 -22.50 12.88
C THR A 4 18.55 -23.77 13.55
N ALA A 5 19.08 -23.66 14.76
CA ALA A 5 19.52 -24.82 15.52
C ALA A 5 18.33 -25.56 16.14
N VAL A 6 18.36 -26.89 16.05
CA VAL A 6 17.35 -27.78 16.63
C VAL A 6 18.05 -28.76 17.57
N ARG A 7 17.53 -28.88 18.79
CA ARG A 7 18.16 -29.63 19.89
C ARG A 7 17.34 -30.82 20.36
N THR A 8 16.04 -30.82 20.09
CA THR A 8 15.14 -31.90 20.53
C THR A 8 14.30 -32.45 19.38
N LEU A 9 13.91 -33.71 19.50
CA LEU A 9 13.01 -34.32 18.52
C LEU A 9 11.67 -33.58 18.42
N TYR A 10 11.18 -33.02 19.53
CA TYR A 10 9.96 -32.22 19.56
C TYR A 10 10.07 -30.96 18.69
N GLU A 11 11.15 -30.20 18.82
CA GLU A 11 11.42 -29.01 18.00
C GLU A 11 11.45 -29.36 16.50
N LEU A 12 12.12 -30.48 16.15
CA LEU A 12 12.15 -30.93 14.76
C LEU A 12 10.75 -31.27 14.24
N THR A 13 9.96 -32.02 15.01
CA THR A 13 8.59 -32.38 14.63
C THR A 13 7.68 -31.15 14.52
N ASP A 14 7.79 -30.19 15.45
CA ASP A 14 7.00 -28.95 15.45
C ASP A 14 7.33 -28.06 14.23
N VAL A 15 8.60 -28.02 13.80
CA VAL A 15 8.97 -27.35 12.54
C VAL A 15 8.39 -28.09 11.32
N MET A 16 8.45 -29.43 11.31
CA MET A 16 7.88 -30.23 10.21
C MET A 16 6.35 -30.14 10.13
N ASP A 17 5.66 -30.04 11.26
CA ASP A 17 4.20 -29.97 11.31
C ASP A 17 3.65 -28.60 10.91
N ARG A 18 4.40 -27.52 11.20
CA ARG A 18 4.04 -26.16 10.77
C ARG A 18 4.38 -25.85 9.31
N ALA A 19 5.24 -26.65 8.69
CA ALA A 19 5.63 -26.44 7.30
C ALA A 19 4.50 -26.84 6.33
N ASP A 20 4.25 -26.00 5.32
CA ASP A 20 3.30 -26.34 4.25
C ASP A 20 3.83 -27.45 3.33
N ALA A 21 2.94 -28.11 2.59
CA ALA A 21 3.26 -29.30 1.78
C ALA A 21 4.34 -29.07 0.70
N ASN A 22 4.52 -27.83 0.24
CA ASN A 22 5.49 -27.49 -0.80
C ASN A 22 6.79 -26.92 -0.24
N ARG A 23 6.86 -26.66 1.07
CA ARG A 23 8.06 -26.16 1.73
C ARG A 23 9.07 -27.28 1.91
N LEU A 24 10.26 -27.06 1.35
CA LEU A 24 11.40 -27.96 1.54
C LEU A 24 12.08 -27.66 2.88
N ILE A 25 12.29 -28.68 3.71
CA ILE A 25 13.07 -28.57 4.94
C ILE A 25 14.39 -29.30 4.72
N ILE A 26 15.51 -28.62 4.93
CA ILE A 26 16.85 -29.20 4.88
C ILE A 26 17.45 -29.18 6.27
N VAL A 27 17.92 -30.34 6.74
CA VAL A 27 18.53 -30.51 8.07
C VAL A 27 19.98 -30.94 7.93
N ASP A 28 20.91 -30.10 8.35
CA ASP A 28 22.34 -30.40 8.47
C ASP A 28 22.64 -31.08 9.80
N PHE A 29 23.03 -32.35 9.76
CA PHE A 29 23.55 -33.08 10.92
C PHE A 29 25.07 -32.95 10.97
N TYR A 30 25.56 -32.20 11.96
CA TYR A 30 26.95 -31.83 12.10
C TYR A 30 27.52 -32.20 13.48
N ALA A 31 28.85 -32.12 13.61
CA ALA A 31 29.55 -32.19 14.90
C ALA A 31 30.58 -31.06 14.99
N VAL A 32 30.84 -30.53 16.18
CA VAL A 32 31.77 -29.39 16.37
C VAL A 32 33.19 -29.75 15.94
N TRP A 33 33.62 -30.98 16.23
CA TRP A 33 34.95 -31.49 15.91
C TRP A 33 35.13 -31.84 14.42
N CYS A 34 34.04 -31.95 13.65
CA CYS A 34 34.06 -32.34 12.24
C CYS A 34 34.65 -31.24 11.33
N GLY A 35 35.82 -31.52 10.74
CA GLY A 35 36.50 -30.62 9.81
C GLY A 35 35.67 -30.25 8.57
N PRO A 36 35.13 -31.23 7.81
CA PRO A 36 34.27 -30.96 6.66
C PRO A 36 33.02 -30.13 7.00
N CYS A 37 32.44 -30.31 8.20
CA CYS A 37 31.28 -29.57 8.66
C CYS A 37 31.58 -28.07 8.79
N ARG A 38 32.77 -27.71 9.31
CA ARG A 38 33.21 -26.30 9.40
C ARG A 38 33.36 -25.65 8.03
N HIS A 39 33.70 -26.42 6.99
CA HIS A 39 33.83 -25.91 5.64
C HIS A 39 32.47 -25.63 4.98
N ILE A 40 31.50 -26.55 5.13
CA ILE A 40 30.21 -26.43 4.45
C ILE A 40 29.22 -25.49 5.18
N SER A 41 29.36 -25.30 6.49
CA SER A 41 28.48 -24.44 7.31
C SER A 41 28.26 -23.02 6.74
N PRO A 42 29.29 -22.23 6.39
CA PRO A 42 29.07 -20.88 5.84
C PRO A 42 28.37 -20.92 4.48
N ILE A 43 28.62 -21.95 3.67
CA ILE A 43 27.97 -22.13 2.37
C ILE A 43 26.49 -22.50 2.58
N PHE A 44 26.19 -23.34 3.56
CA PHE A 44 24.82 -23.69 3.93
C PHE A 44 24.02 -22.49 4.45
N GLU A 45 24.67 -21.57 5.19
CA GLU A 45 24.08 -20.28 5.57
C GLU A 45 23.82 -19.36 4.36
N GLN A 46 24.72 -19.35 3.37
CA GLN A 46 24.47 -18.63 2.12
C GLN A 46 23.27 -19.22 1.36
N MET A 47 23.18 -20.54 1.25
CA MET A 47 22.02 -21.21 0.64
C MET A 47 20.71 -20.87 1.35
N SER A 48 20.72 -20.69 2.68
CA SER A 48 19.51 -20.32 3.43
C SER A 48 19.03 -18.88 3.17
N ALA A 49 19.92 -18.03 2.67
CA ALA A 49 19.58 -16.71 2.15
C ALA A 49 19.05 -16.78 0.71
N GLU A 50 19.63 -17.65 -0.13
CA GLU A 50 19.23 -17.82 -1.54
C GLU A 50 17.86 -18.50 -1.71
N PHE A 51 17.55 -19.53 -0.92
CA PHE A 51 16.33 -20.34 -1.04
C PHE A 51 15.29 -19.96 0.01
N GLY A 52 14.71 -18.76 -0.13
CA GLY A 52 13.78 -18.17 0.85
C GLY A 52 12.51 -18.97 1.13
N ASN A 53 12.08 -19.83 0.20
CA ASN A 53 10.91 -20.71 0.37
C ASN A 53 11.27 -22.11 0.92
N ALA A 54 12.46 -22.26 1.49
CA ALA A 54 12.89 -23.46 2.19
C ALA A 54 13.27 -23.13 3.64
N THR A 55 13.22 -24.15 4.50
CA THR A 55 13.62 -24.06 5.91
C THR A 55 14.96 -24.77 6.08
N PHE A 56 15.94 -24.07 6.64
CA PHE A 56 17.28 -24.61 6.88
C PHE A 56 17.49 -24.79 8.38
N LEU A 57 17.79 -26.02 8.78
CA LEU A 57 17.98 -26.43 10.16
C LEU A 57 19.37 -27.04 10.33
N LYS A 58 19.91 -26.96 11.54
CA LYS A 58 21.12 -27.67 11.93
C LYS A 58 20.95 -28.41 13.25
N VAL A 59 21.49 -29.61 13.33
CA VAL A 59 21.42 -30.50 14.49
C VAL A 59 22.83 -30.94 14.85
N ASP A 60 23.24 -30.65 16.08
CA ASP A 60 24.49 -31.16 16.64
C ASP A 60 24.26 -32.60 17.12
N VAL A 61 24.94 -33.56 16.50
CA VAL A 61 24.77 -35.00 16.77
C VAL A 61 25.24 -35.40 18.17
N ASP A 62 26.18 -34.63 18.76
CA ASP A 62 26.70 -34.91 20.10
C ASP A 62 25.68 -34.49 21.18
N GLN A 63 24.94 -33.41 20.91
CA GLN A 63 23.93 -32.84 21.81
C GLN A 63 22.53 -33.45 21.60
N SER A 64 22.22 -33.90 20.38
CA SER A 64 20.87 -34.34 19.97
C SER A 64 20.89 -35.79 19.48
N ARG A 65 21.33 -36.69 20.36
CA ARG A 65 21.54 -38.12 20.05
C ARG A 65 20.24 -38.86 19.72
N ASP A 66 19.13 -38.43 20.32
CA ASP A 66 17.78 -38.93 20.05
C ASP A 66 17.36 -38.69 18.59
N ILE A 67 17.58 -37.47 18.08
CA ILE A 67 17.30 -37.12 16.68
C ILE A 67 18.22 -37.93 15.76
N SER A 68 19.52 -37.96 16.06
CA SER A 68 20.54 -38.63 15.25
C SER A 68 20.28 -40.13 15.13
N SER A 69 19.89 -40.78 16.24
CA SER A 69 19.51 -42.19 16.28
C SER A 69 18.25 -42.46 15.46
N ARG A 70 17.19 -41.64 15.63
CA ARG A 70 15.92 -41.79 14.90
C ARG A 70 16.09 -41.79 13.39
N TYR A 71 16.97 -40.92 12.87
CA TYR A 71 17.22 -40.80 11.44
C TYR A 71 18.45 -41.58 10.96
N GLY A 72 19.07 -42.41 11.81
CA GLY A 72 20.15 -43.30 11.43
C GLY A 72 21.42 -42.58 10.95
N ILE A 73 21.79 -41.47 11.58
CA ILE A 73 22.96 -40.68 11.19
C ILE A 73 24.25 -41.39 11.63
N THR A 74 25.08 -41.78 10.67
CA THR A 74 26.34 -42.50 10.92
C THR A 74 27.59 -41.74 10.45
N ALA A 75 27.42 -40.59 9.80
CA ALA A 75 28.51 -39.78 9.26
C ALA A 75 28.12 -38.30 9.22
N MET A 76 29.10 -37.42 9.41
CA MET A 76 28.89 -35.98 9.42
C MET A 76 29.82 -35.29 8.39
N PRO A 77 29.33 -34.26 7.66
CA PRO A 77 27.95 -33.80 7.68
C PRO A 77 27.02 -34.75 6.91
N THR A 78 25.77 -34.87 7.33
CA THR A 78 24.69 -35.52 6.55
C THR A 78 23.52 -34.55 6.45
N PHE A 79 23.01 -34.36 5.25
CA PHE A 79 21.88 -33.48 4.95
C PHE A 79 20.66 -34.32 4.62
N LEU A 80 19.58 -34.13 5.38
CA LEU A 80 18.29 -34.74 5.11
C LEU A 80 17.33 -33.72 4.51
N PHE A 81 16.58 -34.14 3.50
CA PHE A 81 15.62 -33.30 2.78
C PHE A 81 14.22 -33.82 3.03
N PHE A 82 13.36 -33.01 3.63
CA PHE A 82 11.98 -33.35 3.90
C PHE A 82 11.04 -32.47 3.09
N LYS A 83 9.99 -33.08 2.53
CA LYS A 83 8.90 -32.38 1.86
C LYS A 83 7.60 -33.12 2.13
N ASN A 84 6.53 -32.38 2.42
CA ASN A 84 5.25 -32.96 2.81
C ASN A 84 5.38 -34.03 3.93
N LYS A 85 6.18 -33.71 4.95
CA LYS A 85 6.47 -34.57 6.12
C LYS A 85 7.17 -35.90 5.80
N ALA A 86 7.56 -36.14 4.55
CA ALA A 86 8.30 -37.31 4.12
C ALA A 86 9.77 -36.96 3.85
N LEU A 87 10.67 -37.90 4.13
CA LEU A 87 12.06 -37.81 3.71
C LEU A 87 12.11 -38.07 2.19
N VAL A 88 12.54 -37.06 1.41
CA VAL A 88 12.55 -37.12 -0.06
C VAL A 88 13.94 -37.30 -0.66
N ASP A 89 14.99 -36.96 0.08
CA ASP A 89 16.38 -37.16 -0.36
C ASP A 89 17.39 -37.13 0.80
N THR A 90 18.62 -37.57 0.55
CA THR A 90 19.72 -37.56 1.53
C THR A 90 21.06 -37.36 0.84
N VAL A 91 21.85 -36.41 1.34
CA VAL A 91 23.22 -36.17 0.87
C VAL A 91 24.19 -36.36 2.03
N ARG A 92 25.26 -37.13 1.81
CA ARG A 92 26.32 -37.35 2.81
C ARG A 92 27.60 -36.65 2.39
N GLY A 93 28.30 -36.06 3.36
CA GLY A 93 29.56 -35.36 3.16
C GLY A 93 29.39 -33.88 2.77
N ALA A 94 30.49 -33.13 2.88
CA ALA A 94 30.56 -31.71 2.53
C ALA A 94 30.64 -31.51 1.01
N ASN A 95 29.56 -31.85 0.30
CA ASN A 95 29.48 -31.75 -1.16
C ASN A 95 28.47 -30.66 -1.55
N GLU A 96 28.96 -29.44 -1.75
CA GLU A 96 28.14 -28.28 -2.12
C GLU A 96 27.28 -28.53 -3.36
N HIS A 97 27.87 -29.09 -4.43
CA HIS A 97 27.16 -29.30 -5.69
C HIS A 97 25.99 -30.27 -5.52
N ALA A 98 26.19 -31.36 -4.78
CA ALA A 98 25.13 -32.32 -4.50
C ALA A 98 24.02 -31.72 -3.65
N ILE A 99 24.35 -30.91 -2.64
CA ILE A 99 23.36 -30.21 -1.80
C ILE A 99 22.54 -29.26 -2.66
N ARG A 100 23.18 -28.38 -3.44
CA ARG A 100 22.49 -27.41 -4.30
C ARG A 100 21.62 -28.08 -5.36
N SER A 101 22.13 -29.12 -6.02
CA SER A 101 21.37 -29.90 -7.00
C SER A 101 20.14 -30.57 -6.38
N THR A 102 20.28 -31.11 -5.17
CA THR A 102 19.17 -31.73 -4.43
C THR A 102 18.14 -30.70 -3.97
N ILE A 103 18.58 -29.51 -3.53
CA ILE A 103 17.68 -28.38 -3.28
C ILE A 103 16.93 -28.07 -4.57
N GLN A 104 17.62 -27.80 -5.68
CA GLN A 104 16.98 -27.45 -6.96
C GLN A 104 15.97 -28.50 -7.44
N LYS A 105 16.27 -29.79 -7.25
CA LYS A 105 15.40 -30.91 -7.62
C LYS A 105 14.07 -30.90 -6.85
N HIS A 106 14.08 -30.55 -5.57
CA HIS A 106 12.90 -30.66 -4.69
C HIS A 106 12.28 -29.31 -4.30
N TYR A 107 13.00 -28.22 -4.54
CA TYR A 107 12.60 -26.86 -4.20
C TYR A 107 11.41 -26.42 -5.05
N SER A 108 10.38 -25.90 -4.38
CA SER A 108 9.27 -25.22 -5.03
C SER A 108 9.44 -23.71 -4.86
N THR A 109 9.33 -22.95 -5.93
CA THR A 109 9.20 -21.49 -5.86
C THR A 109 7.80 -21.04 -5.39
N THR A 110 6.85 -21.98 -5.31
CA THR A 110 5.44 -21.71 -4.99
C THR A 110 5.03 -22.44 -3.69
N PRO A 111 4.60 -21.74 -2.63
CA PRO A 111 4.02 -22.39 -1.43
C PRO A 111 2.71 -23.14 -1.77
N ALA A 112 2.31 -24.11 -0.93
CA ALA A 112 1.25 -25.09 -1.24
C ALA A 112 -0.13 -24.50 -1.60
N ASN A 113 -0.41 -23.25 -1.26
CA ASN A 113 -1.53 -22.51 -1.81
C ASN A 113 -1.03 -21.18 -2.40
N PRO A 114 -1.05 -20.99 -3.73
CA PRO A 114 -0.61 -19.74 -4.36
C PRO A 114 -1.51 -18.54 -3.98
N ASN A 115 -2.70 -18.79 -3.43
CA ASN A 115 -3.65 -17.78 -2.98
C ASN A 115 -3.57 -17.47 -1.48
N SER A 116 -2.74 -18.17 -0.70
CA SER A 116 -2.57 -17.86 0.73
C SER A 116 -1.41 -16.88 0.94
N ALA A 117 -1.73 -15.75 1.56
CA ALA A 117 -0.75 -14.75 1.97
C ALA A 117 0.14 -15.26 3.11
N SER A 118 1.45 -14.99 3.04
CA SER A 118 2.38 -15.11 4.17
C SER A 118 2.05 -14.09 5.26
N ASP A 119 2.65 -14.19 6.44
CA ASP A 119 2.40 -13.20 7.51
C ASP A 119 2.94 -11.80 7.18
N ASP A 120 4.04 -11.71 6.44
CA ASP A 120 4.56 -10.43 5.94
C ASP A 120 3.64 -9.82 4.89
N GLU A 121 3.12 -10.65 3.96
CA GLU A 121 2.13 -10.21 2.98
C GLU A 121 0.84 -9.76 3.66
N LYS A 122 0.37 -10.46 4.70
CA LYS A 122 -0.81 -10.02 5.48
C LYS A 122 -0.59 -8.64 6.10
N ARG A 123 0.55 -8.42 6.76
CA ARG A 123 0.89 -7.12 7.37
C ARG A 123 0.93 -6.01 6.33
N PHE A 124 1.48 -6.29 5.15
CA PHE A 124 1.47 -5.34 4.04
C PHE A 124 0.05 -5.07 3.53
N LEU A 125 -0.79 -6.10 3.39
CA LEU A 125 -2.15 -5.99 2.86
C LEU A 125 -3.14 -5.29 3.80
N GLU A 126 -2.94 -5.38 5.13
CA GLU A 126 -3.77 -4.72 6.15
C GLU A 126 -3.92 -3.22 5.90
N GLN A 127 -2.88 -2.60 5.33
CA GLN A 127 -2.84 -1.18 5.03
C GLN A 127 -3.91 -0.71 4.03
N PHE A 128 -4.42 -1.60 3.18
CA PHE A 128 -5.45 -1.28 2.20
C PHE A 128 -6.86 -1.40 2.79
N VAL A 129 -7.04 -2.22 3.83
CA VAL A 129 -8.36 -2.44 4.44
C VAL A 129 -8.87 -1.18 5.14
N ARG A 130 -7.98 -0.42 5.81
CA ARG A 130 -8.36 0.77 6.60
C ARG A 130 -9.00 1.90 5.78
N HIS A 131 -8.92 1.87 4.45
CA HIS A 131 -9.47 2.92 3.60
C HIS A 131 -10.91 2.64 3.15
N THR A 132 -11.40 1.39 3.22
CA THR A 132 -12.77 1.03 2.77
C THR A 132 -13.87 1.72 3.58
N GLY A 133 -13.62 1.96 4.87
CA GLY A 133 -14.55 2.62 5.78
C GLY A 133 -14.85 4.08 5.43
N ARG A 134 -14.05 4.73 4.57
CA ARG A 134 -14.28 6.11 4.14
C ARG A 134 -15.64 6.31 3.47
N ARG A 135 -16.14 5.28 2.77
CA ARG A 135 -17.47 5.30 2.14
C ARG A 135 -18.55 5.73 3.12
N ASN A 136 -18.44 5.31 4.39
CA ASN A 136 -19.45 5.60 5.40
C ASN A 136 -19.58 7.10 5.65
N TYR A 137 -18.49 7.87 5.56
CA TYR A 137 -18.56 9.33 5.69
C TYR A 137 -19.14 9.97 4.43
N TYR A 138 -18.70 9.52 3.26
CA TYR A 138 -19.07 10.15 1.99
C TYR A 138 -20.51 9.85 1.58
N THR A 139 -21.09 8.74 2.03
CA THR A 139 -22.49 8.40 1.76
C THR A 139 -23.46 8.90 2.83
N ASP A 140 -22.96 9.37 3.98
CA ASP A 140 -23.81 9.84 5.08
C ASP A 140 -24.43 11.21 4.77
N GLU A 141 -25.76 11.30 4.89
CA GLU A 141 -26.51 12.51 4.53
C GLU A 141 -26.29 13.67 5.51
N VAL A 142 -25.98 13.40 6.79
CA VAL A 142 -25.62 14.45 7.75
C VAL A 142 -24.28 15.06 7.36
N PHE A 143 -23.30 14.22 7.00
CA PHE A 143 -21.99 14.68 6.55
C PHE A 143 -22.09 15.49 5.26
N LYS A 144 -22.88 15.04 4.29
CA LYS A 144 -23.13 15.81 3.06
C LYS A 144 -23.84 17.13 3.35
N ALA A 145 -24.82 17.16 4.23
CA ALA A 145 -25.50 18.39 4.63
C ALA A 145 -24.55 19.39 5.30
N LEU A 146 -23.62 18.91 6.15
CA LEU A 146 -22.57 19.74 6.74
C LEU A 146 -21.60 20.28 5.68
N ALA A 147 -21.26 19.49 4.66
CA ALA A 147 -20.43 19.99 3.56
C ALA A 147 -21.18 21.06 2.75
N ARG A 148 -22.44 20.83 2.38
CA ARG A 148 -23.26 21.82 1.65
C ARG A 148 -23.44 23.12 2.42
N SER A 149 -23.52 23.09 3.76
CA SER A 149 -23.69 24.30 4.56
C SER A 149 -22.47 25.23 4.57
N VAL A 150 -21.30 24.74 4.14
CA VAL A 150 -20.07 25.56 4.04
C VAL A 150 -19.63 25.80 2.60
N MET A 151 -20.19 25.08 1.62
CA MET A 151 -19.90 25.26 0.19
C MET A 151 -20.78 26.35 -0.43
N PRO A 152 -20.27 27.17 -1.36
CA PRO A 152 -21.07 28.08 -2.17
C PRO A 152 -21.76 27.31 -3.32
N GLU A 153 -22.57 26.29 -2.99
CA GLU A 153 -23.13 25.33 -3.95
C GLU A 153 -23.93 25.99 -5.07
N GLU A 154 -24.80 26.95 -4.77
CA GLU A 154 -25.60 27.65 -5.78
C GLU A 154 -24.73 28.42 -6.78
N GLU A 155 -23.68 29.10 -6.29
CA GLU A 155 -22.76 29.86 -7.13
C GLU A 155 -21.92 28.92 -8.02
N LEU A 156 -21.42 27.82 -7.45
CA LEU A 156 -20.68 26.80 -8.18
C LEU A 156 -21.52 26.19 -9.30
N LEU A 157 -22.77 25.80 -9.00
CA LEU A 157 -23.68 25.25 -10.00
C LEU A 157 -24.04 26.26 -11.08
N LEU A 158 -24.24 27.54 -10.74
CA LEU A 158 -24.56 28.58 -11.70
C LEU A 158 -23.40 28.86 -12.66
N LYS A 159 -22.17 28.97 -12.14
CA LYS A 159 -20.96 29.20 -12.93
C LYS A 159 -20.61 28.04 -13.87
N SER A 160 -21.11 26.85 -13.56
CA SER A 160 -20.78 25.62 -14.27
C SER A 160 -21.82 25.20 -15.30
N LYS A 161 -22.76 26.09 -15.67
CA LYS A 161 -23.76 25.81 -16.71
C LYS A 161 -23.19 26.04 -18.11
N ASN A 162 -23.46 25.10 -19.01
CA ASN A 162 -23.19 25.25 -20.43
C ASN A 162 -24.24 26.16 -21.11
N GLU A 163 -24.10 26.39 -22.41
CA GLU A 163 -25.02 27.22 -23.21
C GLU A 163 -26.49 26.73 -23.17
N LYS A 164 -26.72 25.46 -22.86
CA LYS A 164 -28.06 24.86 -22.73
C LYS A 164 -28.65 24.96 -21.31
N GLY A 165 -27.90 25.53 -20.37
CA GLY A 165 -28.28 25.66 -18.97
C GLY A 165 -28.09 24.37 -18.15
N GLU A 166 -27.47 23.34 -18.72
CA GLU A 166 -27.12 22.09 -18.04
C GLU A 166 -25.77 22.24 -17.34
N VAL A 167 -25.59 21.61 -16.19
CA VAL A 167 -24.33 21.66 -15.44
C VAL A 167 -23.29 20.79 -16.14
N ASP A 168 -22.16 21.40 -16.51
CA ASP A 168 -20.97 20.71 -16.99
C ASP A 168 -20.17 20.21 -15.78
N GLU A 169 -20.03 18.89 -15.65
CA GLU A 169 -19.36 18.25 -14.51
C GLU A 169 -17.87 18.61 -14.42
N MET A 170 -17.19 18.82 -15.56
CA MET A 170 -15.78 19.21 -15.59
C MET A 170 -15.58 20.64 -15.14
N GLU A 171 -16.46 21.53 -15.57
CA GLU A 171 -16.44 22.93 -15.13
C GLU A 171 -16.82 23.05 -13.65
N LEU A 172 -17.80 22.27 -13.19
CA LEU A 172 -18.15 22.19 -11.76
C LEU A 172 -16.99 21.71 -10.91
N LEU A 173 -16.31 20.66 -11.35
CA LEU A 173 -15.13 20.13 -10.69
C LEU A 173 -14.00 21.17 -10.61
N ARG A 174 -13.74 21.88 -11.70
CA ARG A 174 -12.72 22.95 -11.76
C ARG A 174 -13.05 24.08 -10.79
N ASN A 175 -14.26 24.61 -10.84
CA ASN A 175 -14.71 25.69 -9.96
C ASN A 175 -14.67 25.27 -8.47
N LEU A 176 -15.05 24.03 -8.16
CA LEU A 176 -14.99 23.51 -6.80
C LEU A 176 -13.54 23.38 -6.30
N MET A 177 -12.61 22.93 -7.15
CA MET A 177 -11.20 22.85 -6.79
C MET A 177 -10.57 24.22 -6.55
N ASP A 178 -10.85 25.18 -7.43
CA ASP A 178 -10.36 26.54 -7.32
C ASP A 178 -10.82 27.17 -6.01
N TRP A 179 -12.11 27.07 -5.68
CA TRP A 179 -12.65 27.53 -4.41
C TRP A 179 -12.04 26.78 -3.21
N PHE A 180 -11.93 25.46 -3.30
CA PHE A 180 -11.43 24.64 -2.19
C PHE A 180 -10.02 25.04 -1.79
N LYS A 181 -9.13 25.24 -2.77
CA LYS A 181 -7.73 25.60 -2.52
C LYS A 181 -7.54 27.06 -2.11
N ASN A 182 -8.22 27.98 -2.80
CA ASN A 182 -7.92 29.40 -2.66
C ASN A 182 -8.74 30.07 -1.56
N ASP A 183 -9.93 29.56 -1.24
CA ASP A 183 -10.86 30.21 -0.32
C ASP A 183 -11.20 29.36 0.91
N PHE A 184 -11.23 28.03 0.79
CA PHE A 184 -11.76 27.17 1.85
C PHE A 184 -10.70 26.51 2.73
N PHE A 185 -9.70 25.83 2.16
CA PHE A 185 -8.79 24.93 2.88
C PHE A 185 -7.34 25.41 2.80
N THR A 186 -6.61 25.37 3.92
CA THR A 186 -5.25 25.92 4.03
C THR A 186 -4.20 24.84 4.33
N TRP A 187 -3.03 24.93 3.70
CA TRP A 187 -1.94 23.99 3.92
C TRP A 187 -1.31 24.19 5.30
N PHE A 188 -1.11 23.09 6.03
CA PHE A 188 -0.41 23.10 7.30
C PHE A 188 1.00 22.52 7.17
N ASP A 189 2.00 23.36 7.38
CA ASP A 189 3.39 22.94 7.53
C ASP A 189 3.80 22.92 9.02
N SER A 190 3.96 24.12 9.59
CA SER A 190 4.27 24.37 11.01
C SER A 190 3.45 25.54 11.57
N PRO A 191 2.97 25.45 12.83
CA PRO A 191 2.12 26.47 13.42
C PRO A 191 2.90 27.75 13.74
N THR A 192 2.18 28.87 13.76
CA THR A 192 2.68 30.15 14.23
C THR A 192 2.20 30.37 15.66
N CYS A 193 3.12 30.70 16.59
CA CYS A 193 2.75 30.83 18.00
C CYS A 193 1.83 32.02 18.25
N GLU A 194 0.67 31.78 18.86
CA GLU A 194 -0.29 32.83 19.19
C GLU A 194 0.24 33.85 20.21
N LYS A 195 1.18 33.44 21.07
CA LYS A 195 1.70 34.31 22.15
C LYS A 195 2.78 35.29 21.68
N CYS A 196 3.66 34.86 20.79
CA CYS A 196 4.83 35.65 20.40
C CYS A 196 5.12 35.65 18.89
N THR A 197 4.19 35.15 18.08
CA THR A 197 4.18 35.15 16.60
C THR A 197 5.35 34.45 15.91
N LEU A 198 6.30 33.91 16.66
CA LEU A 198 7.40 33.12 16.14
C LEU A 198 6.95 31.73 15.71
N LYS A 199 7.62 31.19 14.70
CA LYS A 199 7.41 29.82 14.23
C LYS A 199 7.78 28.80 15.30
N ALA A 200 7.10 27.66 15.22
CA ALA A 200 7.43 26.51 16.01
C ALA A 200 8.41 25.60 15.26
N SER A 201 9.31 24.98 16.01
CA SER A 201 10.07 23.83 15.52
C SER A 201 9.50 22.56 16.16
N GLY A 202 9.64 21.44 15.46
CA GLY A 202 9.20 20.15 15.97
C GLY A 202 8.27 19.41 15.03
N GLY A 203 7.27 18.76 15.60
CA GLY A 203 6.57 17.61 15.02
C GLY A 203 6.78 16.34 15.85
N LEU A 204 6.95 16.50 17.17
CA LEU A 204 7.11 15.37 18.08
C LEU A 204 5.81 14.56 18.14
N ALA A 205 5.92 13.24 18.28
CA ALA A 205 4.76 12.38 18.43
C ALA A 205 4.07 12.64 19.77
N GLY A 206 2.82 13.11 19.70
CA GLY A 206 1.94 13.30 20.86
C GLY A 206 0.75 12.35 20.84
N THR A 207 0.15 12.18 22.01
CA THR A 207 -1.08 11.39 22.17
C THR A 207 -2.30 12.31 22.04
N PRO A 208 -3.30 11.94 21.24
CA PRO A 208 -4.60 12.61 21.23
C PRO A 208 -5.25 12.64 22.61
N THR A 209 -5.76 13.81 23.01
CA THR A 209 -6.66 13.95 24.16
C THR A 209 -7.99 13.24 23.90
N LYS A 210 -8.79 13.01 24.93
CA LYS A 210 -10.11 12.37 24.78
C LYS A 210 -11.00 13.10 23.76
N ASN A 211 -11.08 14.42 23.84
CA ASN A 211 -11.88 15.23 22.91
C ASN A 211 -11.32 15.15 21.49
N GLU A 212 -9.99 15.17 21.32
CA GLU A 212 -9.38 15.02 19.99
C GLU A 212 -9.68 13.63 19.39
N GLN A 213 -9.68 12.56 20.20
CA GLN A 213 -10.05 11.20 19.76
C GLN A 213 -11.53 11.12 19.37
N GLU A 214 -12.43 11.71 20.17
CA GLU A 214 -13.86 11.78 19.88
C GLU A 214 -14.13 12.53 18.56
N ASP A 215 -13.33 13.57 18.27
CA ASP A 215 -13.34 14.30 17.00
C ASP A 215 -12.64 13.55 15.85
N GLY A 216 -12.08 12.36 16.09
CA GLY A 216 -11.49 11.49 15.08
C GLY A 216 -9.99 11.70 14.80
N ALA A 217 -9.24 12.28 15.74
CA ALA A 217 -7.78 12.39 15.65
C ALA A 217 -7.12 11.03 15.89
N SER A 218 -6.27 10.61 14.94
CA SER A 218 -5.51 9.35 15.06
C SER A 218 -4.16 9.51 15.74
N ARG A 219 -3.56 10.70 15.61
CA ARG A 219 -2.28 11.09 16.22
C ARG A 219 -2.25 12.60 16.38
N VAL A 220 -1.33 13.10 17.21
CA VAL A 220 -1.09 14.54 17.37
C VAL A 220 0.38 14.82 17.11
N GLU A 221 0.65 15.87 16.37
CA GLU A 221 1.99 16.44 16.24
C GLU A 221 2.13 17.59 17.24
N ILE A 222 3.18 17.54 18.05
CA ILE A 222 3.48 18.55 19.07
C ILE A 222 4.62 19.43 18.59
N PHE A 223 4.37 20.73 18.63
CA PHE A 223 5.28 21.78 18.17
C PHE A 223 5.63 22.70 19.34
N ILE A 224 6.90 23.07 19.45
CA ILE A 224 7.39 23.96 20.51
C ILE A 224 7.78 25.30 19.86
N CYS A 225 7.23 26.39 20.40
CA CYS A 225 7.56 27.72 19.92
C CYS A 225 9.04 28.05 20.16
N ASN A 226 9.74 28.53 19.13
CA ASN A 226 11.16 28.88 19.21
C ASN A 226 11.46 30.10 20.11
N GLY A 227 10.46 30.91 20.43
CA GLY A 227 10.62 32.11 21.25
C GLY A 227 10.24 31.90 22.71
N CYS A 228 8.99 31.50 22.94
CA CYS A 228 8.41 31.43 24.29
C CYS A 228 8.27 30.01 24.84
N ASN A 229 8.76 29.00 24.12
CA ASN A 229 8.67 27.57 24.48
C ASN A 229 7.24 27.06 24.75
N SER A 230 6.21 27.78 24.30
CA SER A 230 4.83 27.30 24.42
C SER A 230 4.59 26.13 23.49
N GLU A 231 3.87 25.14 24.01
CA GLU A 231 3.42 23.96 23.26
C GLU A 231 2.22 24.31 22.37
N MET A 232 2.25 23.84 21.13
CA MET A 232 1.15 23.89 20.17
C MET A 232 0.88 22.48 19.66
N ARG A 233 -0.40 22.15 19.51
CA ARG A 233 -0.86 20.82 19.12
C ARG A 233 -1.46 20.88 17.72
N PHE A 234 -1.16 19.88 16.91
CA PHE A 234 -1.78 19.67 15.62
C PHE A 234 -2.35 18.25 15.51
N PRO A 235 -3.62 18.05 15.89
CA PRO A 235 -4.28 16.75 15.77
C PRO A 235 -4.54 16.38 14.31
N ARG A 236 -4.21 15.14 13.94
CA ARG A 236 -4.40 14.58 12.59
C ARG A 236 -5.77 13.89 12.50
N TYR A 237 -6.78 14.68 12.13
CA TYR A 237 -8.18 14.25 12.06
C TYR A 237 -8.48 13.44 10.79
N ASN A 238 -9.17 12.30 10.96
CA ASN A 238 -9.69 11.50 9.85
C ASN A 238 -11.20 11.67 9.65
N ASN A 239 -11.89 12.36 10.56
CA ASN A 239 -13.30 12.68 10.43
C ASN A 239 -13.47 13.91 9.51
N PRO A 240 -14.02 13.77 8.29
CA PRO A 240 -14.13 14.90 7.36
C PRO A 240 -15.08 15.99 7.86
N ALA A 241 -16.07 15.70 8.70
CA ALA A 241 -16.91 16.73 9.31
C ALA A 241 -16.10 17.65 10.24
N LYS A 242 -15.09 17.11 10.93
CA LYS A 242 -14.15 17.94 11.70
C LYS A 242 -13.27 18.78 10.79
N LEU A 243 -12.87 18.24 9.64
CA LEU A 243 -12.06 18.97 8.65
C LEU A 243 -12.80 20.16 8.03
N LEU A 244 -14.14 20.10 7.90
CA LEU A 244 -14.96 21.25 7.50
C LEU A 244 -14.85 22.44 8.48
N GLN A 245 -14.56 22.14 9.75
CA GLN A 245 -14.37 23.14 10.82
C GLN A 245 -12.92 23.62 10.88
N THR A 246 -11.94 22.70 10.86
CA THR A 246 -10.53 23.06 11.00
C THR A 246 -9.97 23.73 9.75
N ARG A 247 -10.49 23.37 8.56
CA ARG A 247 -10.14 23.96 7.27
C ARG A 247 -8.64 23.97 6.98
N THR A 248 -7.91 23.01 7.54
CA THR A 248 -6.46 22.94 7.39
C THR A 248 -5.93 21.53 7.54
N GLY A 249 -4.81 21.27 6.88
CA GLY A 249 -4.02 20.05 7.04
C GLY A 249 -3.06 19.81 5.89
N ARG A 250 -2.68 18.55 5.69
CA ARG A 250 -1.80 18.09 4.61
C ARG A 250 -2.59 17.23 3.63
N CYS A 251 -1.94 16.61 2.64
CA CYS A 251 -2.62 15.85 1.57
C CYS A 251 -3.69 14.88 2.08
N GLY A 252 -3.45 14.20 3.21
CA GLY A 252 -4.41 13.36 3.92
C GLY A 252 -5.76 14.06 4.20
N GLU A 253 -5.70 15.19 4.91
CA GLU A 253 -6.87 15.99 5.28
C GLU A 253 -7.52 16.65 4.06
N TRP A 254 -6.72 17.17 3.14
CA TRP A 254 -7.20 17.80 1.90
C TRP A 254 -8.03 16.83 1.07
N ALA A 255 -7.47 15.68 0.68
CA ALA A 255 -8.17 14.69 -0.16
C ALA A 255 -9.40 14.09 0.55
N ASN A 256 -9.37 13.97 1.88
CA ASN A 256 -10.48 13.44 2.65
C ASN A 256 -11.67 14.42 2.73
N CYS A 257 -11.38 15.69 3.05
CA CYS A 257 -12.39 16.75 3.10
C CYS A 257 -12.99 16.99 1.71
N PHE A 258 -12.13 17.04 0.68
CA PHE A 258 -12.55 17.25 -0.70
C PHE A 258 -13.44 16.11 -1.23
N ALA A 259 -13.14 14.84 -0.92
CA ALA A 259 -14.01 13.71 -1.31
C ALA A 259 -15.43 13.83 -0.71
N LEU A 260 -15.57 14.31 0.52
CA LEU A 260 -16.89 14.55 1.11
C LEU A 260 -17.65 15.63 0.33
N MET A 261 -16.97 16.72 -0.05
CA MET A 261 -17.55 17.81 -0.83
C MET A 261 -17.97 17.36 -2.23
N LEU A 262 -17.14 16.57 -2.92
CA LEU A 262 -17.47 15.94 -4.20
C LEU A 262 -18.75 15.11 -4.09
N SER A 263 -18.84 14.26 -3.06
CA SER A 263 -20.04 13.45 -2.81
C SER A 263 -21.27 14.30 -2.48
N ALA A 264 -21.09 15.39 -1.74
CA ALA A 264 -22.15 16.32 -1.39
C ALA A 264 -22.70 17.07 -2.62
N ILE A 265 -21.86 17.46 -3.58
CA ILE A 265 -22.35 18.10 -4.82
C ILE A 265 -22.81 17.10 -5.89
N GLY A 266 -22.78 15.80 -5.59
CA GLY A 266 -23.28 14.74 -6.46
C GLY A 266 -22.28 14.21 -7.49
N LEU A 267 -21.00 14.57 -7.37
CA LEU A 267 -19.94 14.02 -8.22
C LEU A 267 -19.44 12.69 -7.67
N GLU A 268 -19.53 11.65 -8.51
CA GLU A 268 -19.02 10.33 -8.15
C GLU A 268 -17.50 10.35 -8.07
N SER A 269 -16.95 10.03 -6.91
CA SER A 269 -15.52 10.14 -6.65
C SER A 269 -14.90 8.87 -6.04
N ARG A 270 -13.58 8.77 -6.19
CA ARG A 270 -12.72 7.81 -5.50
C ARG A 270 -11.71 8.56 -4.64
N TYR A 271 -11.36 7.98 -3.51
CA TYR A 271 -10.17 8.34 -2.75
C TYR A 271 -9.00 7.47 -3.20
N ILE A 272 -7.88 8.07 -3.59
CA ILE A 272 -6.70 7.34 -4.06
C ILE A 272 -5.65 7.32 -2.97
N PHE A 273 -5.17 6.13 -2.63
CA PHE A 273 -4.09 5.90 -1.67
C PHE A 273 -2.85 5.40 -2.39
N ASP A 274 -1.77 6.18 -2.32
CA ASP A 274 -0.43 5.80 -2.76
C ASP A 274 0.42 5.39 -1.55
N THR A 275 1.03 4.21 -1.62
CA THR A 275 1.88 3.66 -0.55
C THR A 275 3.15 4.46 -0.28
N THR A 276 3.51 5.41 -1.14
CA THR A 276 4.65 6.32 -0.99
C THR A 276 4.26 7.67 -0.34
N ASP A 277 3.31 7.61 0.61
CA ASP A 277 2.86 8.73 1.45
C ASP A 277 2.25 9.91 0.68
N HIS A 278 1.34 9.62 -0.26
CA HIS A 278 0.48 10.65 -0.86
C HIS A 278 -0.92 10.12 -1.13
N VAL A 279 -1.88 11.03 -1.21
CA VAL A 279 -3.29 10.71 -1.46
C VAL A 279 -3.94 11.83 -2.27
N TRP A 280 -4.93 11.47 -3.08
CA TRP A 280 -5.66 12.40 -3.95
C TRP A 280 -7.03 11.80 -4.29
N ASN A 281 -7.73 12.35 -5.28
CA ASN A 281 -9.05 11.89 -5.70
C ASN A 281 -9.10 11.51 -7.19
N GLU A 282 -10.09 10.71 -7.56
CA GLU A 282 -10.58 10.65 -8.95
C GLU A 282 -12.05 11.03 -8.97
N VAL A 283 -12.52 11.59 -10.08
CA VAL A 283 -13.95 11.90 -10.31
C VAL A 283 -14.38 11.28 -11.62
N PHE A 284 -15.50 10.55 -11.62
CA PHE A 284 -16.06 10.02 -12.86
C PHE A 284 -16.86 11.11 -13.57
N ILE A 285 -16.48 11.41 -14.81
CA ILE A 285 -17.15 12.40 -15.63
C ILE A 285 -17.93 11.68 -16.71
N ASN A 286 -19.25 11.87 -16.71
CA ASN A 286 -20.17 11.14 -17.56
C ASN A 286 -20.01 11.51 -19.04
N SER A 287 -19.75 12.78 -19.36
CA SER A 287 -19.51 13.24 -20.72
C SER A 287 -18.23 12.65 -21.34
N GLU A 288 -17.21 12.38 -20.51
CA GLU A 288 -15.92 11.79 -20.90
C GLU A 288 -15.91 10.26 -20.77
N ASN A 289 -16.91 9.69 -20.07
CA ASN A 289 -17.03 8.27 -19.77
C ASN A 289 -15.75 7.65 -19.15
N ARG A 290 -15.05 8.41 -18.32
CA ARG A 290 -13.82 7.96 -17.65
C ARG A 290 -13.61 8.65 -16.30
N TRP A 291 -12.70 8.08 -15.52
CA TRP A 291 -12.21 8.71 -14.30
C TRP A 291 -11.20 9.79 -14.64
N ILE A 292 -11.31 10.95 -13.99
CA ILE A 292 -10.40 12.07 -14.09
C ILE A 292 -9.57 12.14 -12.83
N HIS A 293 -8.25 12.25 -12.98
CA HIS A 293 -7.34 12.49 -11.86
C HIS A 293 -7.59 13.88 -11.26
N VAL A 294 -7.67 13.96 -9.93
CA VAL A 294 -7.91 15.19 -9.19
C VAL A 294 -6.99 15.28 -7.98
N ASP A 295 -6.08 16.26 -7.98
CA ASP A 295 -5.27 16.58 -6.80
C ASP A 295 -5.69 17.96 -6.24
N PRO A 296 -6.50 18.00 -5.15
CA PRO A 296 -6.98 19.26 -4.59
C PRO A 296 -5.85 20.06 -3.91
N CYS A 297 -4.77 19.40 -3.44
CA CYS A 297 -3.64 20.11 -2.85
C CYS A 297 -2.91 20.93 -3.90
N GLU A 298 -2.73 20.37 -5.09
CA GLU A 298 -2.00 21.04 -6.16
C GLU A 298 -2.90 21.89 -7.06
N ASN A 299 -4.22 21.75 -6.96
CA ASN A 299 -5.19 22.29 -7.91
C ASN A 299 -4.95 21.78 -9.34
N ILE A 300 -4.72 20.46 -9.45
CA ILE A 300 -4.41 19.82 -10.71
C ILE A 300 -5.51 18.84 -11.12
N LEU A 301 -5.94 18.99 -12.37
CA LEU A 301 -6.90 18.13 -13.04
C LEU A 301 -6.25 17.38 -14.20
N ASP A 302 -6.56 16.08 -14.30
CA ASP A 302 -6.26 15.22 -15.46
C ASP A 302 -4.78 15.13 -15.87
N ARG A 303 -3.86 15.36 -14.92
CA ARG A 303 -2.41 15.16 -15.09
C ARG A 303 -1.89 14.01 -14.24
N PRO A 304 -2.23 12.75 -14.54
CA PRO A 304 -1.86 11.61 -13.68
C PRO A 304 -0.34 11.35 -13.60
N LEU A 305 0.45 11.84 -14.55
CA LEU A 305 1.92 11.74 -14.49
C LEU A 305 2.59 12.83 -13.63
N LEU A 306 1.82 13.71 -12.97
CA LEU A 306 2.32 14.71 -12.02
C LEU A 306 3.33 14.11 -11.03
N TYR A 307 3.02 12.94 -10.47
CA TYR A 307 3.81 12.34 -9.40
C TYR A 307 5.10 11.71 -9.91
N THR A 308 5.01 10.87 -10.95
CA THR A 308 6.18 10.13 -11.46
C THR A 308 7.07 10.99 -12.33
N LYS A 309 6.51 11.86 -13.18
CA LYS A 309 7.26 12.75 -14.05
C LYS A 309 7.55 14.10 -13.39
N GLY A 310 6.53 14.74 -12.81
CA GLY A 310 6.69 16.06 -12.19
C GLY A 310 7.51 16.00 -10.90
N TRP A 311 7.20 15.08 -9.99
CA TRP A 311 7.89 14.98 -8.68
C TRP A 311 8.98 13.91 -8.62
N SER A 312 9.16 13.12 -9.69
CA SER A 312 10.08 11.98 -9.69
C SER A 312 9.80 10.94 -8.60
N LYS A 313 8.54 10.82 -8.14
CA LYS A 313 8.14 9.80 -7.16
C LYS A 313 8.29 8.40 -7.75
N GLN A 314 8.73 7.47 -6.92
CA GLN A 314 8.83 6.06 -7.26
C GLN A 314 7.59 5.29 -6.81
N LEU A 315 6.45 5.55 -7.45
CA LEU A 315 5.19 4.88 -7.09
C LEU A 315 5.26 3.35 -7.24
N SER A 316 4.54 2.63 -6.37
CA SER A 316 4.42 1.17 -6.39
C SER A 316 2.95 0.71 -6.39
N TYR A 317 2.14 1.11 -5.40
CA TYR A 317 0.72 0.76 -5.30
C TYR A 317 -0.13 2.03 -5.13
N CYS A 318 -1.07 2.26 -6.06
CA CYS A 318 -2.06 3.33 -5.99
C CYS A 318 -3.45 2.70 -6.05
N ILE A 319 -4.16 2.70 -4.94
CA ILE A 319 -5.44 1.99 -4.79
C ILE A 319 -6.57 3.01 -4.69
N ALA A 320 -7.54 2.87 -5.58
CA ALA A 320 -8.76 3.65 -5.62
C ALA A 320 -9.84 3.05 -4.74
N TYR A 321 -10.48 3.88 -3.91
CA TYR A 321 -11.62 3.52 -3.06
C TYR A 321 -12.81 4.38 -3.44
N GLY A 322 -13.77 3.80 -4.17
CA GLY A 322 -15.09 4.38 -4.39
C GLY A 322 -16.10 3.91 -3.34
N ASN A 323 -17.33 4.42 -3.42
CA ASN A 323 -18.40 4.04 -2.50
C ASN A 323 -18.73 2.53 -2.58
N ASP A 324 -18.65 1.96 -3.78
CA ASP A 324 -19.09 0.61 -4.11
C ASP A 324 -18.03 -0.25 -4.79
N HIS A 325 -16.80 0.25 -4.95
CA HIS A 325 -15.74 -0.52 -5.59
C HIS A 325 -14.34 -0.10 -5.10
N VAL A 326 -13.39 -1.02 -5.26
CA VAL A 326 -11.97 -0.82 -5.01
C VAL A 326 -11.19 -1.32 -6.22
N SER A 327 -10.22 -0.54 -6.70
CA SER A 327 -9.42 -0.88 -7.89
C SER A 327 -7.96 -0.51 -7.73
N ASP A 328 -7.09 -1.28 -8.38
CA ASP A 328 -5.68 -0.92 -8.55
C ASP A 328 -5.59 0.01 -9.77
N VAL A 329 -5.22 1.26 -9.51
CA VAL A 329 -5.09 2.32 -10.52
C VAL A 329 -3.63 2.73 -10.69
N THR A 330 -2.66 1.98 -10.14
CA THR A 330 -1.22 2.28 -10.25
C THR A 330 -0.82 2.65 -11.67
N TRP A 331 -1.28 1.89 -12.65
CA TRP A 331 -0.84 1.99 -14.04
C TRP A 331 -1.21 3.31 -14.72
N ARG A 332 -2.23 4.00 -14.21
CA ARG A 332 -2.63 5.35 -14.64
C ARG A 332 -1.58 6.40 -14.28
N TYR A 333 -0.93 6.23 -13.13
CA TYR A 333 -0.05 7.23 -12.52
C TYR A 333 1.44 7.02 -12.79
N VAL A 334 1.80 5.95 -13.50
CA VAL A 334 3.19 5.59 -13.78
C VAL A 334 3.52 5.65 -15.26
N TYR A 335 4.70 6.19 -15.56
CA TYR A 335 5.23 6.24 -16.92
C TYR A 335 5.77 4.88 -17.40
N ASP A 336 6.46 4.14 -16.53
CA ASP A 336 7.08 2.86 -16.85
C ASP A 336 6.48 1.73 -16.00
N ALA A 337 5.46 1.08 -16.56
CA ALA A 337 4.78 -0.04 -15.91
C ALA A 337 5.72 -1.22 -15.62
N LYS A 338 6.75 -1.47 -16.45
CA LYS A 338 7.69 -2.58 -16.25
C LYS A 338 8.58 -2.31 -15.04
N LEU A 339 9.12 -1.09 -14.96
CA LEU A 339 9.93 -0.67 -13.82
C LEU A 339 9.10 -0.63 -12.53
N THR A 340 7.88 -0.11 -12.58
CA THR A 340 6.97 -0.12 -11.43
C THR A 340 6.65 -1.56 -10.99
N ALA A 341 6.40 -2.49 -11.90
CA ALA A 341 6.14 -3.88 -11.57
C ALA A 341 7.33 -4.55 -10.82
N GLN A 342 8.57 -4.18 -11.16
CA GLN A 342 9.77 -4.67 -10.46
C GLN A 342 9.89 -4.15 -9.02
N ARG A 343 9.27 -3.00 -8.71
CA ARG A 343 9.25 -2.41 -7.36
C ARG A 343 8.14 -2.98 -6.47
N ARG A 344 7.23 -3.79 -7.01
CA ARG A 344 6.10 -4.40 -6.28
C ARG A 344 6.49 -5.77 -5.75
N TYR A 345 7.35 -5.79 -4.75
CA TYR A 345 7.94 -7.02 -4.19
C TYR A 345 7.41 -7.40 -2.80
N GLU A 346 6.63 -6.51 -2.17
CA GLU A 346 6.07 -6.67 -0.83
C GLU A 346 4.96 -7.73 -0.78
N VAL A 347 4.30 -7.98 -1.91
CA VAL A 347 3.28 -9.02 -2.05
C VAL A 347 3.31 -9.64 -3.44
N ARG A 348 3.11 -10.96 -3.49
CA ARG A 348 3.05 -11.67 -4.77
C ARG A 348 1.83 -11.21 -5.59
N PRO A 349 1.96 -11.03 -6.92
CA PRO A 349 0.87 -10.55 -7.77
C PRO A 349 -0.44 -11.34 -7.61
N ALA A 350 -0.39 -12.67 -7.63
CA ALA A 350 -1.58 -13.51 -7.48
C ALA A 350 -2.28 -13.34 -6.11
N VAL A 351 -1.49 -13.17 -5.03
CA VAL A 351 -2.02 -12.92 -3.68
C VAL A 351 -2.70 -11.55 -3.63
N PHE A 352 -2.05 -10.54 -4.20
CA PHE A 352 -2.57 -9.18 -4.26
C PHE A 352 -3.86 -9.08 -5.08
N GLU A 353 -3.89 -9.67 -6.27
CA GLU A 353 -5.07 -9.71 -7.14
C GLU A 353 -6.26 -10.40 -6.45
N ASN A 354 -6.02 -11.55 -5.81
CA ASN A 354 -7.06 -12.26 -5.06
C ASN A 354 -7.55 -11.44 -3.84
N PHE A 355 -6.62 -10.81 -3.11
CA PHE A 355 -6.97 -9.92 -2.00
C PHE A 355 -7.85 -8.77 -2.47
N LEU A 356 -7.44 -8.07 -3.52
CA LEU A 356 -8.14 -6.92 -4.05
C LEU A 356 -9.51 -7.30 -4.64
N ALA A 357 -9.60 -8.45 -5.32
CA ALA A 357 -10.86 -8.99 -5.81
C ALA A 357 -11.86 -9.24 -4.66
N LYS A 358 -11.39 -9.83 -3.55
CA LYS A 358 -12.22 -10.05 -2.35
C LYS A 358 -12.58 -8.74 -1.65
N LEU A 359 -11.66 -7.79 -1.58
CA LEU A 359 -11.91 -6.47 -1.00
C LEU A 359 -12.98 -5.72 -1.81
N ASN A 360 -12.86 -5.73 -3.14
CA ASN A 360 -13.84 -5.15 -4.05
C ASN A 360 -15.20 -5.86 -3.95
N ALA A 361 -15.23 -7.20 -3.86
CA ALA A 361 -16.48 -7.95 -3.68
C ALA A 361 -17.23 -7.55 -2.39
N ARG A 362 -16.50 -7.34 -1.29
CA ARG A 362 -17.07 -6.80 -0.04
C ARG A 362 -17.54 -5.35 -0.20
N GLN A 363 -16.78 -4.52 -0.92
CA GLN A 363 -17.17 -3.13 -1.17
C GLN A 363 -18.48 -3.04 -1.98
N MET A 364 -18.66 -3.95 -2.95
CA MET A 364 -19.87 -4.07 -3.77
C MET A 364 -21.07 -4.73 -3.05
N GLU A 365 -20.92 -5.15 -1.79
CA GLU A 365 -22.02 -5.73 -1.03
C GLU A 365 -23.19 -4.74 -0.90
N GLY A 366 -24.40 -5.19 -1.22
CA GLY A 366 -25.59 -4.33 -1.26
C GLY A 366 -25.82 -3.57 -2.58
N CYS A 367 -24.90 -3.62 -3.55
CA CYS A 367 -25.10 -2.99 -4.85
C CYS A 367 -26.17 -3.71 -5.69
N SER A 368 -26.98 -2.92 -6.41
CA SER A 368 -27.92 -3.45 -7.40
C SER A 368 -27.19 -4.10 -8.58
N ASP A 369 -27.86 -5.03 -9.25
CA ASP A 369 -27.27 -5.70 -10.41
C ASP A 369 -27.01 -4.74 -11.58
N GLU A 370 -27.82 -3.71 -11.72
CA GLU A 370 -27.60 -2.66 -12.72
C GLU A 370 -26.34 -1.86 -12.40
N ARG A 371 -26.13 -1.49 -11.14
CA ARG A 371 -24.90 -0.79 -10.73
C ARG A 371 -23.67 -1.66 -10.92
N LYS A 372 -23.74 -2.96 -10.62
CA LYS A 372 -22.64 -3.92 -10.87
C LYS A 372 -22.29 -3.99 -12.36
N LYS A 373 -23.29 -4.00 -13.26
CA LYS A 373 -23.04 -3.97 -14.71
C LYS A 373 -22.35 -2.67 -15.13
N THR A 374 -22.83 -1.51 -14.66
CA THR A 374 -22.21 -0.22 -14.92
C THR A 374 -20.74 -0.19 -14.45
N LEU A 375 -20.48 -0.67 -13.24
CA LEU A 375 -19.12 -0.74 -12.69
C LEU A 375 -18.22 -1.71 -13.48
N ALA A 376 -18.76 -2.83 -13.96
CA ALA A 376 -18.01 -3.78 -14.78
C ALA A 376 -17.59 -3.16 -16.13
N VAL A 377 -18.51 -2.43 -16.79
CA VAL A 377 -18.22 -1.69 -18.03
C VAL A 377 -17.16 -0.61 -17.78
N ARG A 378 -17.35 0.22 -16.74
CA ARG A 378 -16.39 1.27 -16.38
C ARG A 378 -15.01 0.69 -16.06
N ARG A 379 -14.94 -0.46 -15.38
CA ARG A 379 -13.67 -1.15 -15.09
C ARG A 379 -12.96 -1.62 -16.36
N ALA A 380 -13.70 -2.13 -17.35
CA ALA A 380 -13.11 -2.50 -18.63
C ALA A 380 -12.52 -1.28 -19.37
N VAL A 381 -13.23 -0.16 -19.37
CA VAL A 381 -12.73 1.11 -19.94
C VAL A 381 -11.47 1.58 -19.22
N ASP A 382 -11.47 1.56 -17.87
CA ASP A 382 -10.34 1.96 -17.02
C ASP A 382 -9.08 1.12 -17.33
N LEU A 383 -9.23 -0.21 -17.47
CA LEU A 383 -8.13 -1.11 -17.84
C LEU A 383 -7.57 -0.83 -19.25
N ILE A 384 -8.45 -0.56 -20.22
CA ILE A 384 -8.04 -0.22 -21.58
C ILE A 384 -7.29 1.12 -21.60
N GLU A 385 -7.81 2.13 -20.91
CA GLU A 385 -7.20 3.46 -20.80
C GLU A 385 -5.77 3.34 -20.24
N MET A 386 -5.59 2.62 -19.13
CA MET A 386 -4.28 2.40 -18.52
C MET A 386 -3.30 1.66 -19.45
N ALA A 387 -3.77 0.65 -20.18
CA ALA A 387 -2.93 -0.09 -21.12
C ALA A 387 -2.50 0.77 -22.32
N VAL A 388 -3.43 1.52 -22.90
CA VAL A 388 -3.19 2.40 -24.06
C VAL A 388 -2.30 3.59 -23.67
N ALA A 389 -2.53 4.20 -22.51
CA ALA A 389 -1.72 5.31 -22.00
C ALA A 389 -0.26 4.88 -21.84
N ASN A 390 0.00 3.73 -21.22
CA ASN A 390 1.34 3.18 -21.07
C ASN A 390 2.03 2.98 -22.44
N GLU A 391 1.35 2.39 -23.43
CA GLU A 391 1.93 2.24 -24.78
C GLU A 391 2.24 3.60 -25.44
N LYS A 392 1.33 4.57 -25.32
CA LYS A 392 1.51 5.93 -25.86
C LYS A 392 2.72 6.62 -25.23
N TYR A 393 2.86 6.57 -23.90
CA TYR A 393 3.96 7.19 -23.19
C TYR A 393 5.31 6.59 -23.60
N GLN A 394 5.38 5.26 -23.71
CA GLN A 394 6.58 4.56 -24.16
C GLN A 394 6.98 4.94 -25.60
N LYS A 395 6.01 5.19 -26.49
CA LYS A 395 6.28 5.69 -27.86
C LYS A 395 6.78 7.12 -27.90
N ILE A 396 6.24 8.01 -27.05
CA ILE A 396 6.69 9.41 -26.97
C ILE A 396 8.12 9.47 -26.42
N GLY A 397 8.41 8.68 -25.38
CA GLY A 397 9.69 8.68 -24.69
C GLY A 397 9.76 9.74 -23.58
N TRP A 398 10.50 9.41 -22.52
CA TRP A 398 10.56 10.19 -21.27
C TRP A 398 10.92 11.66 -21.47
N GLU A 399 11.85 11.96 -22.37
CA GLU A 399 12.34 13.34 -22.59
C GLU A 399 11.40 14.19 -23.44
N LYS A 400 10.46 13.57 -24.16
CA LYS A 400 9.52 14.28 -25.05
C LYS A 400 8.12 14.46 -24.43
N LEU A 401 7.88 13.86 -23.27
CA LEU A 401 6.72 14.18 -22.45
C LEU A 401 6.91 15.59 -21.88
N GLY A 402 6.08 16.54 -22.34
CA GLY A 402 6.21 17.95 -22.02
C GLY A 402 6.21 18.26 -20.51
N ASP A 403 6.78 19.40 -20.15
CA ASP A 403 7.00 19.85 -18.77
C ASP A 403 5.73 20.37 -18.07
N ASP A 404 4.60 20.47 -18.79
CA ASP A 404 3.30 20.93 -18.25
C ASP A 404 2.61 19.85 -17.37
N LEU A 405 3.41 19.06 -16.67
CA LEU A 405 3.01 18.08 -15.64
C LEU A 405 3.43 18.56 -14.25
N GLY A 406 3.93 19.78 -14.12
CA GLY A 406 4.44 20.34 -12.87
C GLY A 406 3.35 21.00 -12.01
N GLY A 407 3.37 20.67 -10.72
CA GLY A 407 2.79 21.49 -9.67
C GLY A 407 3.34 21.04 -8.33
N ARG A 408 4.22 21.84 -7.74
CA ARG A 408 4.40 21.89 -6.29
C ARG A 408 4.21 23.36 -5.95
N THR A 409 2.97 23.77 -5.72
CA THR A 409 2.64 25.18 -5.49
C THR A 409 2.79 25.60 -4.04
N THR A 410 3.07 24.68 -3.12
CA THR A 410 3.36 25.01 -1.72
C THR A 410 4.45 24.11 -1.11
N GLY A 411 5.59 24.73 -0.77
CA GLY A 411 6.57 24.28 0.25
C GLY A 411 7.35 22.99 -0.01
N GLY A 412 8.61 23.10 -0.44
CA GLY A 412 9.62 22.03 -0.31
C GLY A 412 9.89 21.67 1.17
N CYS A 413 10.44 20.52 1.54
CA CYS A 413 11.48 19.70 0.92
C CYS A 413 11.36 18.23 1.39
N PHE A 414 12.22 17.38 0.80
CA PHE A 414 12.71 16.06 1.24
C PHE A 414 12.23 15.44 2.55
#